data_AF-A0A3C2CN50-F1
#
_entry.id   AF-A0A3C2CN50-F1
#
_cell.length_a   1.000
_cell.length_b   1.000
_cell.length_c   1.000
_cell.angle_alpha   90.00
_cell.angle_beta   90.00
_cell.angle_gamma   90.00
#
_symmetry.space_group_name_H-M   'P 1'
#
loop_
_entity.id
_entity.type
_entity.pdbx_description
1 polymer ?
#
loop_
_entity_poly.entity_id
_entity_poly.type
_entity_poly.pdbx_seq_one_letter_code
_entity_poly.pdbx_strand_id
1 'polypeptide(L)'
;MKKLSKKLNLAPTASLFLKVVIVAGLVGLWVYAFFFAPSGNPDRIENGEWIEKAELVCSQALDEISLLPLAKESRTPADRADVIAQGTQVLEKMKTNLIKLPLDSEKDKFNTVSWLSDWDTYLEDRRNHVKRLRELGDIQPLLTATDNGKSVMERMNGFARVNDLESCIDPGDF
;
A
#
# COMPACT_ATOMS: atom_id res chain seq x y z
N MET A 1 -32.81 9.80 -73.66
CA MET A 1 -33.36 8.96 -72.58
C MET A 1 -32.41 9.01 -71.38
N LYS A 2 -32.79 9.73 -70.32
CA LYS A 2 -32.03 9.84 -69.05
C LYS A 2 -32.30 8.61 -68.18
N LYS A 3 -31.27 7.84 -67.79
CA LYS A 3 -31.37 6.88 -66.66
C LYS A 3 -30.67 7.49 -65.45
N LEU A 4 -31.48 7.67 -64.40
CA LEU A 4 -31.15 8.31 -63.13
C LEU A 4 -29.98 7.62 -62.41
N SER A 5 -29.00 8.44 -62.01
CA SER A 5 -28.07 8.16 -60.92
C SER A 5 -28.85 7.99 -59.62
N LYS A 6 -28.90 6.77 -59.09
CA LYS A 6 -29.36 6.49 -57.73
C LYS A 6 -28.13 6.51 -56.83
N LYS A 7 -27.69 7.71 -56.39
CA LYS A 7 -26.76 7.79 -55.25
C LYS A 7 -27.49 7.15 -54.07
N LEU A 8 -26.98 6.00 -53.65
CA LEU A 8 -27.47 5.22 -52.53
C LEU A 8 -27.39 6.10 -51.27
N ASN A 9 -28.53 6.64 -50.82
CA ASN A 9 -28.64 7.42 -49.58
C ASN A 9 -28.53 6.52 -48.34
N LEU A 10 -27.51 5.65 -48.28
CA LEU A 10 -27.28 4.68 -47.21
C LEU A 10 -26.16 5.12 -46.24
N ALA A 11 -25.74 6.38 -46.31
CA ALA A 11 -24.63 6.91 -45.50
C ALA A 11 -25.05 7.75 -44.28
N PRO A 12 -26.06 8.64 -44.33
CA PRO A 12 -26.27 9.60 -43.23
C PRO A 12 -27.01 9.01 -42.02
N THR A 13 -27.98 8.11 -42.23
CA THR A 13 -28.81 7.54 -41.15
C THR A 13 -28.08 6.46 -40.36
N ALA A 14 -27.31 5.60 -41.03
CA ALA A 14 -26.43 4.62 -40.37
C ALA A 14 -25.32 5.31 -39.55
N SER A 15 -24.77 6.42 -40.08
CA SER A 15 -23.83 7.28 -39.35
C SER A 15 -24.47 7.94 -38.13
N LEU A 16 -25.72 8.43 -38.24
CA LEU A 16 -26.43 9.03 -37.13
C LEU A 16 -26.79 8.00 -36.04
N PHE A 17 -27.27 6.82 -36.43
CA PHE A 17 -27.58 5.74 -35.49
C PHE A 17 -26.33 5.30 -34.71
N LEU A 18 -25.21 5.10 -35.40
CA LEU A 18 -23.94 4.76 -34.75
C LEU A 18 -23.50 5.84 -33.76
N LYS A 19 -23.63 7.13 -34.12
CA LYS A 19 -23.33 8.24 -33.21
C LYS A 19 -24.23 8.20 -31.96
N VAL A 20 -25.53 7.97 -32.13
CA VAL A 20 -26.48 7.87 -31.00
C VAL A 20 -26.12 6.70 -30.09
N VAL A 21 -25.78 5.53 -30.64
CA VAL A 21 -25.35 4.37 -29.85
C VAL A 21 -24.06 4.65 -29.08
N ILE A 22 -23.07 5.29 -29.73
CA ILE A 22 -21.81 5.67 -29.05
C ILE A 22 -22.09 6.66 -27.92
N VAL A 23 -22.89 7.70 -28.17
CA VAL A 23 -23.26 8.69 -27.15
C VAL A 23 -24.02 8.03 -26.00
N ALA A 24 -25.00 7.17 -26.29
CA ALA A 24 -25.74 6.43 -25.29
C ALA A 24 -24.83 5.49 -24.48
N GLY A 25 -23.86 4.83 -25.12
CA GLY A 25 -22.86 4.00 -24.45
C GLY A 25 -21.94 4.79 -23.53
N LEU A 26 -21.46 5.96 -23.97
CA LEU A 26 -20.67 6.87 -23.13
C LEU A 26 -21.47 7.38 -21.94
N VAL A 27 -22.73 7.80 -22.16
CA VAL A 27 -23.63 8.21 -21.07
C VAL A 27 -23.86 7.06 -20.10
N GLY A 28 -24.12 5.85 -20.60
CA GLY A 28 -24.29 4.65 -19.79
C GLY A 28 -23.05 4.31 -18.97
N LEU A 29 -21.85 4.41 -19.57
CA LEU A 29 -20.57 4.21 -18.87
C LEU A 29 -20.41 5.19 -17.71
N TRP A 30 -20.69 6.48 -17.93
CA TRP A 30 -20.57 7.50 -16.88
C TRP A 30 -21.63 7.32 -15.79
N VAL A 31 -22.86 6.94 -16.13
CA VAL A 31 -23.90 6.60 -15.15
C VAL A 31 -23.44 5.42 -14.29
N TYR A 32 -22.88 4.38 -14.91
CA TYR A 32 -22.32 3.26 -14.15
C TYR A 32 -21.17 3.71 -13.23
N ALA A 33 -20.20 4.45 -13.76
CA ALA A 33 -19.00 4.87 -13.03
C ALA A 33 -19.31 5.74 -11.80
N PHE A 34 -20.29 6.64 -11.88
CA PHE A 34 -20.60 7.56 -10.79
C PHE A 34 -21.65 7.04 -9.80
N PHE A 35 -22.54 6.14 -10.20
CA PHE A 35 -23.67 5.73 -9.37
C PHE A 35 -23.63 4.26 -8.93
N PHE A 36 -22.89 3.39 -9.63
CA PHE A 36 -22.91 1.95 -9.40
C PHE A 36 -21.54 1.33 -9.14
N ALA A 37 -20.47 1.91 -9.69
CA ALA A 37 -19.13 1.39 -9.44
C ALA A 37 -18.76 1.52 -7.95
N PRO A 38 -18.15 0.47 -7.33
CA PRO A 38 -17.63 0.57 -5.98
C PRO A 38 -16.67 1.75 -5.87
N SER A 39 -17.02 2.71 -5.02
CA SER A 39 -16.22 3.89 -4.76
C SER A 39 -15.38 3.68 -3.51
N GLY A 40 -14.16 4.22 -3.49
CA GLY A 40 -13.29 4.19 -2.32
C GLY A 40 -11.86 3.86 -2.69
N ASN A 41 -10.99 3.83 -1.69
CA ASN A 41 -9.63 3.37 -1.90
C ASN A 41 -9.65 1.83 -2.05
N PRO A 42 -9.11 1.26 -3.15
CA PRO A 42 -9.07 -0.19 -3.33
C PRO A 42 -8.31 -0.93 -2.21
N ASP A 43 -7.40 -0.24 -1.52
CA ASP A 43 -6.62 -0.78 -0.42
C ASP A 43 -7.36 -0.75 0.94
N ARG A 44 -8.57 -0.15 0.98
CA ARG A 44 -9.37 -0.09 2.21
C ARG A 44 -9.89 -1.48 2.59
N ILE A 45 -9.49 -1.94 3.76
CA ILE A 45 -10.01 -3.12 4.44
C ILE A 45 -11.42 -2.83 4.96
N GLU A 46 -12.34 -3.74 4.70
CA GLU A 46 -13.74 -3.60 5.10
C GLU A 46 -14.00 -4.20 6.49
N ASN A 47 -13.18 -5.18 6.89
CA ASN A 47 -13.27 -5.79 8.22
C ASN A 47 -12.78 -4.84 9.34
N GLY A 48 -13.72 -4.12 9.96
CA GLY A 48 -13.44 -3.22 11.07
C GLY A 48 -12.86 -3.90 12.32
N GLU A 49 -13.29 -5.13 12.64
CA GLU A 49 -12.76 -5.88 13.78
C GLU A 49 -11.27 -6.24 13.57
N TRP A 50 -10.90 -6.56 12.32
CA TRP A 50 -9.50 -6.78 11.96
C TRP A 50 -8.68 -5.50 12.12
N ILE A 51 -9.21 -4.35 11.69
CA ILE A 51 -8.54 -3.04 11.84
C ILE A 51 -8.29 -2.71 13.31
N GLU A 52 -9.30 -2.84 14.17
CA GLU A 52 -9.14 -2.58 15.61
C GLU A 52 -8.08 -3.48 16.25
N LYS A 53 -8.06 -4.77 15.87
CA LYS A 53 -7.06 -5.73 16.36
C LYS A 53 -5.67 -5.44 15.83
N ALA A 54 -5.55 -5.07 14.55
CA ALA A 54 -4.29 -4.74 13.92
C ALA A 54 -3.67 -3.50 14.56
N GLU A 55 -4.47 -2.45 14.78
CA GLU A 55 -4.03 -1.23 15.46
C GLU A 55 -3.53 -1.53 16.87
N LEU A 56 -4.26 -2.35 17.64
CA LEU A 56 -3.81 -2.78 18.98
C LEU A 56 -2.47 -3.54 18.94
N VAL A 57 -2.27 -4.41 17.95
CA VAL A 57 -1.00 -5.14 17.78
C VAL A 57 0.15 -4.17 17.51
N CYS A 58 -0.07 -3.17 16.66
CA CYS A 58 0.95 -2.18 16.33
C CYS A 58 1.21 -1.20 17.46
N SER A 59 0.17 -0.76 18.18
CA SER A 59 0.33 0.16 19.32
C SER A 59 1.16 -0.49 20.44
N GLN A 60 0.95 -1.77 20.71
CA GLN A 60 1.78 -2.53 21.67
C GLN A 60 3.24 -2.60 21.24
N ALA A 61 3.51 -2.73 19.94
CA ALA A 61 4.86 -2.73 19.41
C ALA A 61 5.53 -1.35 19.54
N LEU A 62 4.80 -0.26 19.31
CA LEU A 62 5.29 1.10 19.54
C LEU A 62 5.57 1.35 21.02
N ASP A 63 4.72 0.87 21.92
CA ASP A 63 4.97 0.94 23.36
C ASP A 63 6.28 0.21 23.72
N GLU A 64 6.49 -1.00 23.20
CA GLU A 64 7.74 -1.76 23.38
C GLU A 64 8.97 -0.99 22.82
N ILE A 65 8.87 -0.38 21.64
CA ILE A 65 9.95 0.41 21.02
C ILE A 65 10.23 1.68 21.82
N SER A 66 9.21 2.32 22.40
CA SER A 66 9.36 3.56 23.18
C SER A 66 10.20 3.40 24.44
N LEU A 67 10.38 2.15 24.91
CA LEU A 67 11.23 1.81 26.05
C LEU A 67 12.71 1.64 25.66
N LEU A 68 13.01 1.58 24.36
CA LEU A 68 14.38 1.47 23.87
C LEU A 68 15.06 2.85 23.86
N PRO A 69 16.41 2.90 23.95
CA PRO A 69 17.15 4.13 23.68
C PRO A 69 16.89 4.62 22.25
N LEU A 70 17.04 5.93 22.01
CA LEU A 70 16.95 6.49 20.66
C LEU A 70 18.22 6.18 19.88
N ALA A 71 18.10 5.53 18.72
CA ALA A 71 19.24 5.13 17.88
C ALA A 71 20.14 6.31 17.49
N LYS A 72 19.54 7.46 17.17
CA LYS A 72 20.26 8.72 16.89
C LYS A 72 21.12 9.25 18.04
N GLU A 73 20.86 8.83 19.28
CA GLU A 73 21.61 9.25 20.48
C GLU A 73 22.79 8.32 20.79
N SER A 74 22.91 7.20 20.07
CA SER A 74 24.04 6.28 20.20
C SER A 74 25.37 6.93 19.85
N ARG A 75 26.40 6.64 20.66
CA ARG A 75 27.74 7.25 20.53
C ARG A 75 28.55 6.67 19.37
N THR A 76 28.30 5.41 19.04
CA THR A 76 29.01 4.71 17.98
C THR A 76 28.03 4.07 16.98
N PRO A 77 28.45 3.83 15.72
CA PRO A 77 27.64 3.10 14.75
C PRO A 77 27.27 1.68 15.23
N ALA A 78 28.15 1.03 15.99
CA ALA A 78 27.87 -0.28 16.58
C ALA A 78 26.75 -0.22 17.62
N ASP A 79 26.80 0.76 18.54
CA ASP A 79 25.73 0.96 19.53
C ASP A 79 24.39 1.31 18.84
N ARG A 80 24.43 2.11 17.77
CA ARG A 80 23.25 2.42 16.95
C ARG A 80 22.68 1.16 16.31
N ALA A 81 23.54 0.30 15.75
CA ALA A 81 23.15 -0.96 15.15
C ALA A 81 22.45 -1.89 16.17
N ASP A 82 22.92 -1.91 17.42
CA ASP A 82 22.32 -2.73 18.47
C ASP A 82 20.94 -2.22 18.91
N VAL A 83 20.73 -0.91 18.94
CA VAL A 83 19.40 -0.31 19.19
C VAL A 83 18.42 -0.62 18.06
N ILE A 84 18.82 -0.39 16.80
CA ILE A 84 17.95 -0.66 15.64
C ILE A 84 17.64 -2.16 15.53
N ALA A 85 18.59 -3.04 15.88
CA ALA A 85 18.36 -4.48 15.92
C ALA A 85 17.28 -4.86 16.95
N GLN A 86 17.27 -4.24 18.13
CA GLN A 86 16.23 -4.46 19.14
C GLN A 86 14.85 -3.99 18.64
N GLY A 87 14.76 -2.78 18.07
CA GLY A 87 13.51 -2.30 17.47
C GLY A 87 13.02 -3.20 16.34
N THR A 88 13.94 -3.71 15.52
CA THR A 88 13.61 -4.66 14.43
C THR A 88 12.99 -5.95 14.95
N GLN A 89 13.49 -6.50 16.06
CA GLN A 89 12.90 -7.71 16.68
C GLN A 89 11.47 -7.47 17.19
N VAL A 90 11.20 -6.28 17.75
CA VAL A 90 9.84 -5.90 18.17
C VAL A 90 8.90 -5.85 16.96
N LEU A 91 9.33 -5.24 15.84
CA LEU A 91 8.54 -5.18 14.61
C LEU A 91 8.33 -6.56 13.96
N GLU A 92 9.33 -7.47 14.03
CA GLU A 92 9.18 -8.86 13.56
C GLU A 92 8.10 -9.62 14.36
N LYS A 93 8.07 -9.43 15.68
CA LYS A 93 7.03 -9.98 16.56
C LYS A 93 5.66 -9.37 16.26
N MET A 94 5.59 -8.05 16.05
CA MET A 94 4.37 -7.35 15.63
C MET A 94 3.81 -7.94 14.34
N LYS A 95 4.63 -8.06 13.28
CA LYS A 95 4.23 -8.68 12.01
C LYS A 95 3.73 -10.11 12.20
N THR A 96 4.42 -10.90 13.02
CA THR A 96 4.01 -12.28 13.33
C THR A 96 2.65 -12.34 14.01
N ASN A 97 2.30 -11.34 14.82
CA ASN A 97 0.97 -11.24 15.44
C ASN A 97 -0.09 -10.78 14.45
N LEU A 98 0.22 -9.82 13.55
CA LEU A 98 -0.68 -9.40 12.48
C LEU A 98 -1.09 -10.56 11.55
N ILE A 99 -0.15 -11.45 11.20
CA ILE A 99 -0.40 -12.63 10.35
C ILE A 99 -1.45 -13.58 10.97
N LYS A 100 -1.58 -13.60 12.29
CA LYS A 100 -2.52 -14.50 12.99
C LYS A 100 -3.95 -13.97 13.02
N LEU A 101 -4.18 -12.71 12.64
CA LEU A 101 -5.50 -12.10 12.66
C LEU A 101 -6.36 -12.67 11.51
N PRO A 102 -7.57 -13.16 11.78
CA PRO A 102 -8.41 -13.77 10.76
C PRO A 102 -9.01 -12.72 9.81
N LEU A 103 -9.08 -13.06 8.52
CA LEU A 103 -9.77 -12.30 7.48
C LEU A 103 -10.60 -13.27 6.64
N ASP A 104 -11.85 -12.91 6.37
CA ASP A 104 -12.77 -13.76 5.60
C ASP A 104 -12.95 -13.29 4.14
N SER A 105 -12.83 -11.98 3.90
CA SER A 105 -12.92 -11.37 2.56
C SER A 105 -11.67 -11.64 1.73
N GLU A 106 -11.83 -12.15 0.50
CA GLU A 106 -10.72 -12.37 -0.43
C GLU A 106 -10.00 -11.06 -0.79
N LYS A 107 -10.74 -9.94 -0.90
CA LYS A 107 -10.15 -8.62 -1.15
C LYS A 107 -9.26 -8.20 0.02
N ASP A 108 -9.78 -8.31 1.24
CA ASP A 108 -9.04 -7.91 2.43
C ASP A 108 -7.82 -8.82 2.65
N LYS A 109 -7.95 -10.13 2.41
CA LYS A 109 -6.81 -11.07 2.42
C LYS A 109 -5.74 -10.65 1.42
N PHE A 110 -6.12 -10.36 0.17
CA PHE A 110 -5.17 -9.95 -0.87
C PHE A 110 -4.41 -8.68 -0.46
N ASN A 111 -5.15 -7.66 -0.03
CA ASN A 111 -4.61 -6.37 0.41
C ASN A 111 -3.66 -6.54 1.60
N THR A 112 -4.08 -7.26 2.63
CA THR A 112 -3.27 -7.51 3.83
C THR A 112 -2.03 -8.34 3.53
N VAL A 113 -2.12 -9.37 2.69
CA VAL A 113 -0.95 -10.16 2.28
C VAL A 113 0.06 -9.31 1.50
N SER A 114 -0.41 -8.46 0.58
CA SER A 114 0.46 -7.52 -0.13
C SER A 114 1.17 -6.56 0.83
N TRP A 115 0.44 -6.01 1.81
CA TRP A 115 1.01 -5.12 2.82
C TRP A 115 2.02 -5.83 3.75
N LEU A 116 1.75 -7.08 4.15
CA LEU A 116 2.68 -7.86 4.95
C LEU A 116 3.95 -8.25 4.17
N SER A 117 3.88 -8.38 2.84
CA SER A 117 5.06 -8.55 1.99
C SER A 117 5.92 -7.28 1.94
N ASP A 118 5.32 -6.10 2.04
CA ASP A 118 6.06 -4.84 2.15
C ASP A 118 6.78 -4.75 3.49
N TRP A 119 6.12 -5.21 4.57
CA TRP A 119 6.77 -5.38 5.87
C TRP A 119 7.97 -6.31 5.83
N ASP A 120 7.90 -7.44 5.11
CA ASP A 120 9.05 -8.34 4.96
C ASP A 120 10.26 -7.63 4.35
N THR A 121 10.01 -6.87 3.28
CA THR A 121 11.04 -6.09 2.59
C THR A 121 11.62 -5.01 3.52
N TYR A 122 10.76 -4.28 4.22
CA TYR A 122 11.19 -3.23 5.14
C TYR A 122 12.02 -3.79 6.30
N LEU A 123 11.62 -4.92 6.89
CA LEU A 123 12.40 -5.58 7.95
C LEU A 123 13.76 -6.08 7.44
N GLU A 124 13.83 -6.51 6.18
CA GLU A 124 15.09 -6.87 5.53
C GLU A 124 15.99 -5.65 5.31
N ASP A 125 15.44 -4.51 4.88
CA ASP A 125 16.17 -3.25 4.77
C ASP A 125 16.76 -2.83 6.12
N ARG A 126 16.00 -2.98 7.22
CA ARG A 126 16.46 -2.71 8.59
C ARG A 126 17.63 -3.63 8.99
N ARG A 127 17.52 -4.94 8.76
CA ARG A 127 18.61 -5.90 9.05
C ARG A 127 19.87 -5.59 8.23
N ASN A 128 19.70 -5.24 6.96
CA ASN A 128 20.81 -4.83 6.10
C ASN A 128 21.45 -3.53 6.58
N HIS A 129 20.66 -2.58 7.08
CA HIS A 129 21.18 -1.34 7.65
C HIS A 129 22.00 -1.61 8.93
N VAL A 130 21.52 -2.46 9.84
CA VAL A 130 22.25 -2.91 11.04
C VAL A 130 23.62 -3.50 10.66
N LYS A 131 23.65 -4.39 9.65
CA LYS A 131 24.90 -4.97 9.16
C LYS A 131 25.85 -3.89 8.63
N ARG A 132 25.34 -2.98 7.79
CA ARG A 132 26.15 -1.92 7.19
C ARG A 132 26.67 -0.90 8.21
N LEU A 133 25.94 -0.59 9.28
CA LEU A 133 26.44 0.27 10.36
C LEU A 133 27.69 -0.33 11.03
N ARG A 134 27.69 -1.66 11.21
CA ARG A 134 28.84 -2.39 11.79
C ARG A 134 30.04 -2.46 10.85
N GLU A 135 29.80 -2.57 9.55
CA GLU A 135 30.85 -2.76 8.53
C GLU A 135 31.40 -1.44 7.96
N LEU A 136 30.55 -0.43 7.79
CA LEU A 136 30.85 0.79 7.03
C LEU A 136 30.85 2.06 7.89
N GLY A 137 30.45 1.98 9.16
CA GLY A 137 30.35 3.13 10.06
C GLY A 137 29.02 3.89 9.92
N ASP A 138 29.02 5.18 10.25
CA ASP A 138 27.79 6.00 10.25
C ASP A 138 27.33 6.31 8.81
N ILE A 139 26.19 5.76 8.43
CA ILE A 139 25.65 5.76 7.07
C ILE A 139 24.12 5.82 7.15
N GLN A 140 23.48 6.32 6.09
CA GLN A 140 22.02 6.35 6.02
C GLN A 140 21.42 4.97 5.69
N PRO A 141 20.17 4.70 6.11
CA PRO A 141 19.43 3.52 5.70
C PRO A 141 19.27 3.50 4.18
N LEU A 142 19.35 2.29 3.60
CA LEU A 142 18.99 2.08 2.21
C LEU A 142 17.65 1.36 2.21
N LEU A 143 16.62 2.03 1.72
CA LEU A 143 15.28 1.48 1.62
C LEU A 143 15.04 0.99 0.20
N THR A 144 14.49 -0.20 0.07
CA THR A 144 14.17 -0.82 -1.21
C THR A 144 13.17 0.04 -1.96
N ALA A 145 13.47 0.35 -3.22
CA ALA A 145 12.58 1.11 -4.08
C ALA A 145 11.53 0.20 -4.75
N THR A 146 10.35 0.74 -4.95
CA THR A 146 9.31 0.19 -5.81
C THR A 146 9.53 0.65 -7.26
N ASP A 147 8.83 0.03 -8.21
CA ASP A 147 8.95 0.34 -9.64
C ASP A 147 8.63 1.81 -10.00
N ASN A 148 7.86 2.50 -9.14
CA ASN A 148 7.52 3.91 -9.33
C ASN A 148 8.53 4.88 -8.69
N GLY A 149 9.64 4.37 -8.13
CA GLY A 149 10.71 5.15 -7.51
C GLY A 149 10.49 5.53 -6.05
N LYS A 150 9.31 5.29 -5.46
CA LYS A 150 9.08 5.43 -4.02
C LYS A 150 9.63 4.24 -3.25
N SER A 151 9.93 4.40 -1.96
CA SER A 151 10.36 3.27 -1.13
C SER A 151 9.21 2.31 -0.82
N VAL A 152 9.53 1.04 -0.58
CA VAL A 152 8.56 0.05 -0.07
C VAL A 152 8.00 0.49 1.28
N MET A 153 8.83 1.10 2.14
CA MET A 153 8.38 1.71 3.40
C MET A 153 7.30 2.78 3.18
N GLU A 154 7.44 3.65 2.17
CA GLU A 154 6.41 4.66 1.86
C GLU A 154 5.08 4.02 1.42
N ARG A 155 5.14 2.95 0.62
CA ARG A 155 3.94 2.19 0.22
C ARG A 155 3.30 1.49 1.42
N MET A 156 4.09 0.83 2.25
CA MET A 156 3.69 0.18 3.50
C MET A 156 2.96 1.16 4.43
N ASN A 157 3.55 2.34 4.64
CA ASN A 157 2.96 3.41 5.45
C ASN A 157 1.71 4.01 4.79
N GLY A 158 1.66 4.04 3.46
CA GLY A 158 0.49 4.47 2.69
C GLY A 158 -0.71 3.57 2.95
N PHE A 159 -0.51 2.25 2.93
CA PHE A 159 -1.56 1.28 3.26
C PHE A 159 -2.09 1.48 4.68
N ALA A 160 -1.19 1.66 5.66
CA ALA A 160 -1.58 1.91 7.05
C ALA A 160 -2.47 3.16 7.17
N ARG A 161 -2.08 4.28 6.55
CA ARG A 161 -2.87 5.52 6.53
C ARG A 161 -4.25 5.37 5.87
N VAL A 162 -4.33 4.63 4.77
CA VAL A 162 -5.61 4.37 4.09
C VAL A 162 -6.59 3.60 4.98
N ASN A 163 -6.06 2.84 5.94
CA ASN A 163 -6.79 1.96 6.82
C ASN A 163 -6.90 2.48 8.26
N ASP A 164 -6.54 3.74 8.50
CA ASP A 164 -6.55 4.38 9.83
C ASP A 164 -5.71 3.62 10.88
N LEU A 165 -4.64 2.95 10.42
CA LEU A 165 -3.71 2.18 11.25
C LEU A 165 -2.46 3.00 11.60
N GLU A 166 -2.64 4.14 12.26
CA GLU A 166 -1.54 5.08 12.53
C GLU A 166 -0.39 4.44 13.33
N SER A 167 -0.70 3.53 14.27
CA SER A 167 0.35 2.83 15.02
C SER A 167 1.14 1.84 14.17
N CYS A 168 0.62 1.42 13.02
CA CYS A 168 1.29 0.50 12.09
C CYS A 168 2.17 1.22 11.07
N ILE A 169 2.40 2.52 11.21
CA ILE A 169 3.40 3.23 10.42
C ILE A 169 4.80 2.91 10.97
N ASP A 170 5.82 2.94 10.11
CA ASP A 170 7.22 2.92 10.53
C ASP A 170 7.47 3.80 11.78
N PRO A 171 8.11 3.28 12.85
CA PRO A 171 8.36 4.02 14.08
C PRO A 171 9.34 5.21 13.93
N GLY A 172 10.09 5.30 12.82
CA GLY A 172 11.08 6.35 12.61
C GLY A 172 12.25 6.30 13.60
N ASP A 173 12.61 5.09 14.03
CA ASP A 173 13.60 4.78 15.08
C ASP A 173 15.02 4.53 14.54
N PHE A 174 15.30 4.92 13.29
CA PHE A 174 16.65 4.89 12.70
C PHE A 174 17.63 5.88 13.36
#